data_AF-A0A957QKC3-F1
#
_entry.id   AF-A0A957QKC3-F1
#
_cell.length_a   1.000
_cell.length_b   1.000
_cell.length_c   1.000
_cell.angle_alpha   90.00
_cell.angle_beta   90.00
_cell.angle_gamma   90.00
#
_symmetry.space_group_name_H-M   'P 1'
#
loop_
_entity.id
_entity.type
_entity.pdbx_description
1 polymer ?
#
loop_
_entity_poly.entity_id
_entity_poly.type
_entity_poly.pdbx_seq_one_letter_code
_entity_poly.pdbx_strand_id
1 'polypeptide(L)'
;MRRLLVGLIAILVFIFLFFAPSLVRRLSYYSLLGGADRAEVPVYEPVKEEYIIEQPVSTEFVDEPAEVGSGLILVDLHHQNDFDLAEIRYLDNRLAVRGHEIVTYTGQDLESALRSANAFVVIAPLSRFSESEVRAVADFVDRGGRLLLVGDPNSFAFRYVETEFQLNLFVETDDIPLNSLA
;
A
#
# COMPACT_ATOMS: atom_id res chain seq x y z
N MET A 1 28.86 13.31 -62.19
CA MET A 1 29.28 12.29 -61.20
C MET A 1 29.36 12.81 -59.77
N ARG A 2 30.11 13.89 -59.47
CA ARG A 2 30.31 14.40 -58.09
C ARG A 2 29.02 14.73 -57.31
N ARG A 3 27.99 15.29 -57.96
CA ARG A 3 26.68 15.59 -57.34
C ARG A 3 25.88 14.33 -56.94
N LEU A 4 25.94 13.27 -57.76
CA LEU A 4 25.29 11.99 -57.47
C LEU A 4 26.00 11.26 -56.32
N LEU A 5 27.33 11.34 -56.27
CA LEU A 5 28.13 10.78 -55.19
C LEU A 5 27.81 11.43 -53.84
N VAL A 6 27.68 12.76 -53.80
CA VAL A 6 27.34 13.49 -52.57
C VAL A 6 25.91 13.15 -52.10
N GLY A 7 24.96 13.02 -53.03
CA GLY A 7 23.59 12.60 -52.70
C GLY A 7 23.53 11.18 -52.12
N LEU A 8 24.29 10.24 -52.71
CA LEU A 8 24.38 8.87 -52.20
C LEU A 8 24.96 8.82 -50.79
N ILE A 9 26.03 9.59 -50.54
CA ILE A 9 26.64 9.68 -49.20
C ILE A 9 25.65 10.25 -48.18
N ALA A 10 24.91 11.30 -48.53
CA ALA A 10 23.91 11.89 -47.64
C ALA A 10 22.78 10.90 -47.27
N ILE A 11 22.32 10.09 -48.24
CA ILE A 11 21.31 9.04 -48.00
C ILE A 11 21.87 7.96 -47.06
N LEU A 12 23.11 7.52 -47.27
CA LEU A 12 23.73 6.51 -46.40
C LEU A 12 23.90 7.02 -44.96
N VAL A 13 24.32 8.28 -44.79
CA VAL A 13 24.42 8.93 -43.47
C VAL A 13 23.05 9.02 -42.80
N PHE A 14 22.01 9.40 -43.54
CA PHE A 14 20.65 9.47 -43.00
C PHE A 14 20.14 8.10 -42.54
N ILE A 15 20.31 7.06 -43.35
CA ILE A 15 19.93 5.69 -42.99
C ILE A 15 20.70 5.24 -41.75
N PHE A 16 22.01 5.48 -41.71
CA PHE A 16 22.82 5.13 -40.55
C PHE A 16 22.33 5.83 -39.28
N LEU A 17 22.10 7.15 -39.32
CA LEU A 17 21.61 7.90 -38.15
C LEU A 17 20.20 7.47 -37.72
N PHE A 18 19.34 7.09 -38.66
CA PHE A 18 17.99 6.61 -38.36
C PHE A 18 17.99 5.24 -37.66
N PHE A 19 18.84 4.32 -38.12
CA PHE A 19 18.88 2.95 -37.58
C PHE A 19 19.88 2.74 -36.44
N ALA A 20 20.89 3.61 -36.29
CA ALA A 20 21.93 3.46 -35.27
C ALA A 20 21.38 3.36 -33.83
N PRO A 21 20.43 4.20 -33.35
CA PRO A 21 19.91 4.09 -31.99
C PRO A 21 19.20 2.77 -31.74
N SER A 22 18.42 2.31 -32.74
CA SER A 22 17.70 1.03 -32.67
C SER A 22 18.67 -0.16 -32.67
N LEU A 23 19.75 -0.08 -33.44
CA LEU A 23 20.79 -1.09 -33.49
C LEU A 23 21.57 -1.14 -32.17
N VAL A 24 21.97 0.00 -31.63
CA VAL A 24 22.65 0.11 -30.32
C VAL A 24 21.78 -0.47 -29.22
N ARG A 25 20.49 -0.12 -29.15
CA ARG A 25 19.55 -0.66 -28.17
C ARG A 25 19.37 -2.18 -28.31
N ARG A 26 19.30 -2.69 -29.53
CA ARG A 26 19.16 -4.13 -29.76
C ARG A 26 20.42 -4.89 -29.35
N LEU A 27 21.60 -4.36 -29.68
CA LEU A 27 22.88 -4.95 -29.31
C LEU A 27 23.14 -4.89 -27.80
N SER A 28 22.73 -3.82 -27.11
CA SER A 28 22.82 -3.73 -25.66
C SER A 28 21.87 -4.71 -24.95
N TYR A 29 20.65 -4.89 -25.48
CA TYR A 29 19.69 -5.87 -24.95
C TYR A 29 20.22 -7.31 -25.00
N TYR A 30 20.91 -7.69 -26.09
CA TYR A 30 21.55 -8.99 -26.23
C TYR A 30 22.93 -9.06 -25.57
N SER A 31 23.33 -8.06 -24.76
CA SER A 31 24.61 -7.98 -24.05
C SER A 31 25.89 -8.07 -24.91
N LEU A 32 25.78 -7.92 -26.24
CA LEU A 32 26.91 -8.04 -27.18
C LEU A 32 27.93 -6.89 -27.06
N LEU A 33 27.53 -5.78 -26.44
CA LEU A 33 28.35 -4.60 -26.18
C LEU A 33 28.78 -4.48 -24.70
N GLY A 34 28.63 -5.54 -23.92
CA GLY A 34 28.76 -5.51 -22.46
C GLY A 34 27.41 -5.22 -21.82
N GLY A 35 26.73 -6.27 -21.35
CA GLY A 35 25.46 -6.14 -20.64
C GLY A 35 25.66 -5.44 -19.31
N ALA A 36 24.67 -4.66 -18.89
CA ALA A 36 24.56 -4.20 -17.52
C ALA A 36 24.73 -5.41 -16.60
N ASP A 37 25.65 -5.33 -15.63
CA ASP A 37 25.81 -6.34 -14.59
C ASP A 37 24.42 -6.62 -14.04
N ARG A 38 23.90 -7.82 -14.33
CA ARG A 38 22.67 -8.27 -13.68
C ARG A 38 23.03 -8.29 -12.21
N ALA A 39 22.32 -7.48 -11.41
CA ALA A 39 22.44 -7.57 -9.96
C ALA A 39 22.30 -9.05 -9.59
N GLU A 40 23.30 -9.58 -8.90
CA GLU A 40 23.22 -10.96 -8.40
C GLU A 40 21.95 -11.07 -7.59
N VAL A 41 21.16 -12.11 -7.90
CA VAL A 41 19.97 -12.42 -7.12
C VAL A 41 20.47 -12.65 -5.68
N PRO A 42 19.95 -11.92 -4.68
CA PRO A 42 20.36 -12.13 -3.31
C PRO A 42 20.10 -13.61 -2.97
N VAL A 43 21.18 -14.31 -2.63
CA VAL A 43 21.09 -15.69 -2.15
C VAL A 43 20.57 -15.60 -0.72
N TYR A 44 19.31 -15.97 -0.52
CA TYR A 44 18.77 -16.14 0.82
C TYR A 44 19.47 -17.35 1.45
N GLU A 45 20.30 -17.09 2.47
CA GLU A 45 20.71 -18.19 3.35
C GLU A 45 19.45 -18.68 4.07
N PRO A 46 19.08 -19.96 3.91
CA PRO A 46 18.00 -20.51 4.72
C PRO A 46 18.39 -20.32 6.18
N VAL A 47 17.49 -19.75 6.98
CA VAL A 47 17.69 -19.60 8.42
C VAL A 47 18.05 -20.99 8.97
N LYS A 48 19.31 -21.18 9.37
CA LYS A 48 19.82 -22.48 9.88
C LYS A 48 19.21 -22.84 11.23
N GLU A 49 18.66 -21.84 11.91
CA GLU A 49 17.91 -22.01 13.14
C GLU A 49 16.45 -22.20 12.76
N GLU A 50 16.06 -23.46 12.56
CA GLU A 50 14.66 -23.84 12.66
C GLU A 50 14.24 -23.55 14.10
N TYR A 51 13.74 -22.34 14.35
CA TYR A 51 13.11 -22.02 15.60
C TYR A 51 11.92 -22.98 15.72
N ILE A 52 12.09 -24.04 16.52
CA ILE A 52 10.95 -24.82 17.01
C ILE A 52 10.19 -23.86 17.92
N ILE A 53 9.32 -23.06 17.32
CA ILE A 53 8.31 -22.34 18.08
C ILE A 53 7.40 -23.46 18.57
N GLU A 54 7.40 -23.68 19.88
CA GLU A 54 6.36 -24.51 20.51
C GLU A 54 5.03 -23.94 20.05
N GLN A 55 4.35 -24.66 19.15
CA GLN A 55 3.03 -24.25 18.74
C GLN A 55 2.19 -24.24 20.02
N PRO A 56 1.53 -23.12 20.35
CA PRO A 56 0.64 -23.11 21.49
C PRO A 56 -0.33 -24.27 21.30
N VAL A 57 -0.54 -25.04 22.37
CA VAL A 57 -1.51 -26.14 22.36
C VAL A 57 -2.80 -25.58 21.78
N SER A 58 -3.31 -26.20 20.71
CA SER A 58 -4.57 -25.80 20.10
C SER A 58 -5.66 -26.01 21.14
N THR A 59 -5.99 -24.94 21.87
CA THR A 59 -7.20 -24.86 22.67
C THR A 59 -8.34 -24.62 21.71
N GLU A 60 -9.42 -25.39 21.85
CA GLU A 60 -10.66 -25.09 21.14
C GLU A 60 -11.08 -23.66 21.49
N PHE A 61 -11.33 -22.83 20.48
CA PHE A 61 -11.78 -21.46 20.71
C PHE A 61 -13.17 -21.51 21.34
N VAL A 62 -13.26 -21.18 22.62
CA VAL A 62 -14.54 -21.01 23.31
C VAL A 62 -14.93 -19.55 23.20
N ASP A 63 -16.03 -19.28 22.49
CA ASP A 63 -16.64 -17.95 22.46
C ASP A 63 -17.42 -17.67 23.74
N GLU A 64 -16.72 -17.56 24.85
CA GLU A 64 -17.28 -17.08 26.09
C GLU A 64 -16.92 -15.60 26.24
N PRO A 65 -17.89 -14.68 26.38
CA PRO A 65 -17.58 -13.29 26.65
C PRO A 65 -16.94 -13.21 28.05
N ALA A 66 -15.61 -13.10 28.08
CA ALA A 66 -14.84 -13.06 29.33
C ALA A 66 -15.30 -11.90 30.25
N GLU A 67 -15.71 -10.77 29.66
CA GLU A 67 -16.35 -9.64 30.36
C GLU A 67 -17.32 -8.92 29.40
N VAL A 68 -18.46 -8.45 29.92
CA VAL A 68 -19.35 -7.51 29.22
C VAL A 68 -18.82 -6.11 29.50
N GLY A 69 -18.17 -5.51 28.52
CA GLY A 69 -17.72 -4.13 28.59
C GLY A 69 -18.83 -3.14 28.24
N SER A 70 -18.48 -1.86 28.28
CA SER A 70 -19.27 -0.79 27.66
C SER A 70 -18.30 0.16 26.98
N GLY A 71 -18.57 0.56 25.74
CA GLY A 71 -17.69 1.49 25.05
C GLY A 71 -17.98 1.66 23.58
N LEU A 72 -17.49 2.75 23.02
CA LEU A 72 -17.69 3.13 21.63
C LEU A 72 -16.46 2.75 20.80
N ILE A 73 -16.70 2.13 19.66
CA ILE A 73 -15.66 1.74 18.71
C ILE A 73 -15.88 2.58 17.45
N LEU A 74 -14.93 3.46 17.18
CA LEU A 74 -14.97 4.32 16.01
C LEU A 74 -14.41 3.54 14.81
N VAL A 75 -15.18 3.43 13.73
CA VAL A 75 -14.79 2.75 12.49
C VAL A 75 -14.62 3.78 11.38
N ASP A 76 -13.46 3.78 10.74
CA ASP A 76 -13.15 4.68 9.63
C ASP A 76 -13.95 4.36 8.36
N LEU A 77 -14.66 5.35 7.85
CA LEU A 77 -15.28 5.39 6.52
C LEU A 77 -14.96 6.71 5.79
N HIS A 78 -14.04 7.51 6.32
CA HIS A 78 -13.67 8.81 5.74
C HIS A 78 -12.60 8.66 4.66
N HIS A 79 -11.67 7.73 4.85
CA HIS A 79 -10.47 7.63 4.02
C HIS A 79 -10.66 6.72 2.80
N GLN A 80 -11.85 6.78 2.19
CA GLN A 80 -12.23 5.97 1.03
C GLN A 80 -11.95 4.48 1.26
N ASN A 81 -12.33 3.98 2.45
CA ASN A 81 -12.04 2.61 2.86
C ASN A 81 -12.68 1.59 1.90
N ASP A 82 -11.90 0.61 1.45
CA ASP A 82 -12.32 -0.41 0.48
C ASP A 82 -12.97 -1.60 1.20
N PHE A 83 -14.10 -1.36 1.84
CA PHE A 83 -14.94 -2.39 2.45
C PHE A 83 -16.39 -1.90 2.65
N ASP A 84 -17.31 -2.85 2.76
CA ASP A 84 -18.71 -2.60 3.13
C ASP A 84 -18.97 -2.95 4.61
N LEU A 85 -19.83 -2.18 5.29
CA LEU A 85 -20.25 -2.49 6.67
C LEU A 85 -20.86 -3.90 6.81
N ALA A 86 -21.46 -4.43 5.73
CA ALA A 86 -22.00 -5.78 5.70
C ALA A 86 -20.93 -6.86 5.87
N GLU A 87 -19.69 -6.61 5.42
CA GLU A 87 -18.56 -7.52 5.53
C GLU A 87 -18.07 -7.65 6.98
N ILE A 88 -18.18 -6.57 7.76
CA ILE A 88 -17.84 -6.57 9.20
C ILE A 88 -19.03 -6.86 10.11
N ARG A 89 -20.20 -7.22 9.57
CA ARG A 89 -21.42 -7.49 10.37
C ARG A 89 -21.23 -8.57 11.43
N TYR A 90 -20.37 -9.55 11.16
CA TYR A 90 -20.04 -10.56 12.17
C TYR A 90 -19.29 -9.94 13.35
N LEU A 91 -18.30 -9.08 13.08
CA LEU A 91 -17.56 -8.34 14.10
C LEU A 91 -18.50 -7.44 14.90
N ASP A 92 -19.38 -6.69 14.23
CA ASP A 92 -20.38 -5.84 14.86
C ASP A 92 -21.25 -6.61 15.87
N ASN A 93 -21.86 -7.71 15.44
CA ASN A 93 -22.66 -8.56 16.34
C ASN A 93 -21.86 -9.05 17.55
N ARG A 94 -20.60 -9.39 17.36
CA ARG A 94 -19.73 -9.91 18.42
C ARG A 94 -19.32 -8.84 19.42
N LEU A 95 -19.17 -7.60 18.97
CA LEU A 95 -18.93 -6.43 19.80
C LEU A 95 -20.21 -6.01 20.55
N ALA A 96 -21.35 -6.03 19.88
CA ALA A 96 -22.66 -5.73 20.48
C ALA A 96 -23.01 -6.69 21.63
N VAL A 97 -22.78 -8.00 21.45
CA VAL A 97 -22.97 -9.01 22.52
C VAL A 97 -22.04 -8.76 23.73
N ARG A 98 -20.92 -8.06 23.52
CA ARG A 98 -19.96 -7.66 24.57
C ARG A 98 -20.23 -6.24 25.11
N GLY A 99 -21.33 -5.60 24.71
CA GLY A 99 -21.74 -4.27 25.19
C GLY A 99 -21.02 -3.10 24.51
N HIS A 100 -20.33 -3.34 23.39
CA HIS A 100 -19.69 -2.29 22.60
C HIS A 100 -20.58 -1.85 21.44
N GLU A 101 -20.51 -0.56 21.11
CA GLU A 101 -21.25 0.05 20.00
C GLU A 101 -20.27 0.52 18.93
N ILE A 102 -20.52 0.15 17.67
CA ILE A 102 -19.79 0.69 16.53
C ILE A 102 -20.41 2.01 16.10
N VAL A 103 -19.56 3.03 15.92
CA VAL A 103 -19.93 4.31 15.32
C VAL A 103 -19.00 4.60 14.16
N THR A 104 -19.57 5.09 13.06
CA THR A 104 -18.79 5.38 11.84
C THR A 104 -18.20 6.79 11.88
N TYR A 105 -16.95 6.90 11.44
CA TYR A 105 -16.27 8.17 11.22
C TYR A 105 -16.36 8.54 9.74
N THR A 106 -16.97 9.68 9.44
CA THR A 106 -17.26 10.12 8.07
C THR A 106 -16.68 11.51 7.75
N GLY A 107 -15.61 11.93 8.45
CA GLY A 107 -14.88 13.17 8.12
C GLY A 107 -15.17 14.40 8.96
N GLN A 108 -15.65 14.21 10.20
CA GLN A 108 -15.66 15.28 11.20
C GLN A 108 -14.26 15.49 11.80
N ASP A 109 -14.10 16.34 12.80
CA ASP A 109 -12.82 16.44 13.51
C ASP A 109 -12.46 15.10 14.19
N LEU A 110 -11.41 14.42 13.72
CA LEU A 110 -10.99 13.11 14.21
C LEU A 110 -10.59 13.17 15.69
N GLU A 111 -9.90 14.23 16.11
CA GLU A 111 -9.46 14.39 17.50
C GLU A 111 -10.65 14.38 18.45
N SER A 112 -11.69 15.15 18.14
CA SER A 112 -12.93 15.18 18.92
C SER A 112 -13.65 13.83 18.92
N ALA A 113 -13.73 13.16 17.77
CA ALA A 113 -14.38 11.85 17.66
C ALA A 113 -13.67 10.78 18.51
N LEU A 114 -12.33 10.83 18.60
CA LEU A 114 -11.53 9.89 19.38
C LEU A 114 -11.62 10.11 20.90
N ARG A 115 -12.14 11.25 21.38
CA ARG A 115 -12.27 11.52 22.83
C ARG A 115 -13.32 10.64 23.52
N SER A 116 -14.39 10.27 22.80
CA SER A 116 -15.45 9.40 23.30
C SER A 116 -15.28 7.93 22.92
N ALA A 117 -14.33 7.62 22.03
CA ALA A 117 -14.05 6.27 21.59
C ALA A 117 -13.09 5.53 22.52
N ASN A 118 -13.29 4.22 22.65
CA ASN A 118 -12.37 3.31 23.35
C ASN A 118 -11.42 2.62 22.36
N ALA A 119 -11.86 2.46 21.12
CA ALA A 119 -11.05 1.92 20.05
C ALA A 119 -11.31 2.67 18.74
N PHE A 120 -10.28 2.70 17.89
CA PHE A 120 -10.36 3.17 16.52
C PHE A 120 -9.96 2.03 15.58
N VAL A 121 -10.78 1.81 14.56
CA VAL A 121 -10.63 0.72 13.59
C VAL A 121 -10.51 1.32 12.21
N VAL A 122 -9.39 1.03 11.54
CA VAL A 122 -9.11 1.47 10.17
C VAL A 122 -8.96 0.22 9.32
N ILE A 123 -9.81 0.07 8.31
CA ILE A 123 -9.82 -1.08 7.39
C ILE A 123 -9.62 -0.56 5.98
N ALA A 124 -8.63 -1.10 5.27
CA ALA A 124 -8.34 -0.86 3.86
C ALA A 124 -8.49 0.63 3.41
N PRO A 125 -7.83 1.60 4.08
CA PRO A 125 -7.94 3.00 3.70
C PRO A 125 -7.28 3.21 2.32
N LEU A 126 -7.97 3.92 1.40
CA LEU A 126 -7.42 4.28 0.09
C LEU A 126 -6.88 5.72 0.03
N SER A 127 -7.26 6.56 1.00
CA SER A 127 -6.76 7.92 1.17
C SER A 127 -5.79 8.03 2.33
N ARG A 128 -4.81 8.95 2.20
CA ARG A 128 -3.85 9.23 3.27
C ARG A 128 -4.49 10.03 4.40
N PHE A 129 -4.01 9.79 5.61
CA PHE A 129 -4.31 10.61 6.78
C PHE A 129 -3.52 11.91 6.71
N SER A 130 -4.13 13.01 7.14
CA SER A 130 -3.46 14.29 7.31
C SER A 130 -2.52 14.26 8.52
N GLU A 131 -1.52 15.15 8.57
CA GLU A 131 -0.63 15.22 9.73
C GLU A 131 -1.37 15.50 11.05
N SER A 132 -2.48 16.25 11.01
CA SER A 132 -3.35 16.47 12.17
C SER A 132 -4.02 15.18 12.63
N GLU A 133 -4.50 14.37 11.70
CA GLU A 133 -5.14 13.09 12.03
C GLU A 133 -4.12 12.08 12.56
N VAL A 134 -2.92 12.02 11.99
CA VAL A 134 -1.83 11.18 12.51
C VAL A 134 -1.49 11.56 13.95
N ARG A 135 -1.37 12.85 14.27
CA ARG A 135 -1.16 13.32 15.65
C ARG A 135 -2.33 12.95 16.56
N ALA A 136 -3.57 13.12 16.11
CA ALA A 136 -4.75 12.76 16.90
C ALA A 136 -4.81 11.26 17.23
N VAL A 137 -4.44 10.40 16.27
CA VAL A 137 -4.36 8.95 16.46
C VAL A 137 -3.22 8.58 17.41
N ALA A 138 -2.04 9.19 17.25
CA ALA A 138 -0.91 8.99 18.16
C ALA A 138 -1.27 9.37 19.61
N ASP A 139 -1.83 10.57 19.81
CA ASP A 139 -2.28 11.03 21.12
C ASP A 139 -3.39 10.14 21.71
N PHE A 140 -4.25 9.57 20.86
CA PHE A 140 -5.29 8.63 21.29
C PHE A 140 -4.69 7.32 21.83
N VAL A 141 -3.71 6.75 21.13
CA VAL A 141 -2.99 5.55 21.57
C VAL A 141 -2.19 5.82 22.84
N ASP A 142 -1.51 6.96 22.93
CA ASP A 142 -0.75 7.38 24.11
C ASP A 142 -1.61 7.51 25.37
N ARG A 143 -2.89 7.88 25.22
CA ARG A 143 -3.88 7.90 26.31
C ARG A 143 -4.47 6.53 26.65
N GLY A 144 -4.02 5.46 26.00
CA GLY A 144 -4.49 4.09 26.21
C GLY A 144 -5.67 3.68 25.30
N GLY A 145 -5.97 4.46 24.28
CA GLY A 145 -6.91 4.07 23.23
C GLY A 145 -6.39 2.87 22.42
N ARG A 146 -7.30 2.01 21.95
CA ARG A 146 -6.93 0.83 21.16
C ARG A 146 -7.03 1.12 19.66
N LEU A 147 -5.98 0.83 18.90
CA LEU A 147 -5.95 0.98 17.46
C LEU A 147 -5.91 -0.38 16.77
N LEU A 148 -6.83 -0.63 15.83
CA LEU A 148 -6.80 -1.78 14.94
C LEU A 148 -6.60 -1.27 13.50
N LEU A 149 -5.51 -1.71 12.88
CA LEU A 149 -5.17 -1.43 11.50
C LEU A 149 -5.28 -2.72 10.68
N VAL A 150 -6.15 -2.71 9.67
CA VAL A 150 -6.32 -3.81 8.73
C VAL A 150 -6.01 -3.30 7.33
N GLY A 151 -4.91 -3.74 6.75
CA GLY A 151 -4.54 -3.44 5.37
C GLY A 151 -5.05 -4.51 4.41
N ASP A 152 -5.32 -4.11 3.16
CA ASP A 152 -5.49 -5.04 2.04
C ASP A 152 -4.30 -4.87 1.07
N PRO A 153 -3.44 -5.89 0.87
CA PRO A 153 -2.31 -5.80 -0.05
C PRO A 153 -2.72 -5.61 -1.52
N ASN A 154 -3.99 -5.84 -1.88
CA ASN A 154 -4.52 -5.65 -3.22
C ASN A 154 -5.22 -4.28 -3.40
N SER A 155 -5.28 -3.46 -2.37
CA SER A 155 -5.88 -2.12 -2.44
C SER A 155 -4.89 -1.14 -3.06
N PHE A 156 -5.24 -0.54 -4.20
CA PHE A 156 -4.40 0.41 -4.93
C PHE A 156 -5.10 1.76 -5.07
N ALA A 157 -4.42 2.85 -4.69
CA ALA A 157 -4.89 4.20 -4.99
C ALA A 157 -4.39 4.63 -6.38
N PHE A 158 -5.30 4.95 -7.30
CA PHE A 158 -4.91 5.52 -8.59
C PHE A 158 -4.46 6.96 -8.43
N ARG A 159 -3.15 7.22 -8.58
CA ARG A 159 -2.59 8.58 -8.60
C ARG A 159 -2.41 9.06 -10.05
N TYR A 160 -3.09 10.14 -10.40
CA TYR A 160 -2.84 10.87 -11.65
C TYR A 160 -1.72 11.89 -11.41
N VAL A 161 -0.53 11.64 -11.94
CA VAL A 161 0.56 12.64 -11.97
C VAL A 161 0.72 13.11 -13.41
N GLU A 162 0.23 14.31 -13.69
CA GLU A 162 0.47 14.97 -14.98
C GLU A 162 1.88 15.56 -14.95
N THR A 163 2.84 14.87 -15.58
CA THR A 163 4.15 15.45 -15.88
C THR A 163 4.23 15.69 -17.38
N GLU A 164 4.57 16.92 -17.75
CA GLU A 164 4.59 17.44 -19.11
C GLU A 164 4.91 16.37 -20.18
N PHE A 165 3.86 15.98 -20.91
CA PHE A 165 3.86 15.17 -22.15
C PHE A 165 4.07 13.64 -22.06
N GLN A 166 3.91 12.98 -20.89
CA GLN A 166 3.72 11.53 -20.84
C GLN A 166 2.62 11.10 -19.87
N LEU A 167 1.56 10.45 -20.40
CA LEU A 167 0.61 9.68 -19.60
C LEU A 167 1.30 8.42 -19.10
N ASN A 168 1.79 8.44 -17.87
CA ASN A 168 2.26 7.24 -17.18
C ASN A 168 1.22 6.83 -16.13
N LEU A 169 0.55 5.71 -16.37
CA LEU A 169 -0.27 5.05 -15.36
C LEU A 169 0.67 4.21 -14.49
N PHE A 170 0.99 4.69 -13.30
CA PHE A 170 1.71 3.92 -12.30
C PHE A 170 0.72 3.34 -11.29
N VAL A 171 0.84 2.04 -11.03
CA VAL A 171 0.29 1.42 -9.82
C VAL A 171 1.43 1.47 -8.81
N GLU A 172 1.42 2.47 -7.94
CA GLU A 172 2.45 2.62 -6.90
C GLU A 172 2.04 1.76 -5.71
N THR A 173 2.57 0.54 -5.65
CA THR A 173 2.25 -0.48 -4.64
C THR A 173 2.92 -0.22 -3.29
N ASP A 174 3.92 0.65 -3.26
CA ASP A 174 4.76 0.91 -2.07
C ASP A 174 4.17 1.99 -1.15
N ASP A 175 3.08 2.63 -1.58
CA ASP A 175 2.46 3.80 -0.94
C ASP A 175 1.12 3.40 -0.28
N ILE A 176 1.09 2.24 0.40
CA ILE A 176 -0.11 1.75 1.11
C ILE A 176 -0.54 2.84 2.11
N PRO A 177 -1.75 3.41 2.02
CA PRO A 177 -2.15 4.54 2.86
C PRO A 177 -2.09 4.25 4.36
N LEU A 178 -2.20 2.97 4.74
CA LEU A 178 -2.00 2.49 6.10
C LEU A 178 -0.61 2.86 6.68
N ASN A 179 0.43 2.95 5.84
CA ASN A 179 1.78 3.32 6.26
C ASN A 179 1.86 4.77 6.78
N SER A 180 0.87 5.62 6.50
CA SER A 180 0.81 6.97 7.08
C SER A 180 0.53 6.99 8.59
N LEU A 181 0.04 5.87 9.15
CA LEU A 181 -0.19 5.68 10.57
C LEU A 181 0.90 4.83 11.27
N ALA A 182 1.90 4.34 10.52
CA ALA A 182 2.96 3.45 11.01
C ALA A 182 4.29 4.18 11.26
#